data_AF-A0A7S1R2L2-F1
#
_entry.id   AF-A0A7S1R2L2-F1
#
_cell.length_a   1.000
_cell.length_b   1.000
_cell.length_c   1.000
_cell.angle_alpha   90.00
_cell.angle_beta   90.00
_cell.angle_gamma   90.00
#
_symmetry.space_group_name_H-M   'P 1'
#
loop_
_entity.id
_entity.type
_entity.pdbx_description
1 polymer ?
#
loop_
_entity_poly.entity_id
_entity_poly.type
_entity_poly.pdbx_seq_one_letter_code
_entity_poly.pdbx_strand_id
1 'polypeptide(L)'
;KASGNELVYYCAASDQRTHKAAVVDLNERHGGVKVVEVELHTPPADSDTERLKAVLTRHGYDSILVADIARFFYANHLGDLTVWPFTGTLSDACAAVARGSGFWVSNPGDLVYVEPVGPGRPTKDGSTNFNKCVRGGGPFVCRADSGLVRTVLREMGYIDDDDDVLHAEGLGLFYEKNRKALLKLGVPENGDSEGLERHLDAIFRAQDVRQQWKVPPRDTNLRTHLVQMGLLSSEAAPKEALEQAMRAFLGGTADAGRMPVAYVALVARCVEQINSNDPTLREKGKA
;
A
#
# COMPACT_ATOMS: atom_id res chain seq x y z
N LYS A 1 1.92 30.20 5.97
CA LYS A 1 3.07 30.00 6.88
C LYS A 1 3.01 28.59 7.44
N ALA A 2 3.49 27.61 6.66
CA ALA A 2 3.65 26.24 7.14
C ALA A 2 5.08 26.10 7.66
N SER A 3 5.21 25.82 8.95
CA SER A 3 6.47 25.50 9.62
C SER A 3 7.10 24.28 8.96
N GLY A 4 8.38 24.38 8.62
CA GLY A 4 9.17 23.27 8.11
C GLY A 4 9.17 22.10 9.09
N ASN A 5 8.37 21.09 8.78
CA ASN A 5 8.56 19.75 9.29
C ASN A 5 9.73 19.17 8.50
N GLU A 6 10.95 19.43 8.98
CA GLU A 6 12.11 18.64 8.60
C GLU A 6 11.84 17.20 9.06
N LEU A 7 11.27 16.41 8.15
CA LEU A 7 10.99 14.99 8.34
C LEU A 7 12.35 14.28 8.38
N VAL A 8 12.94 14.22 9.58
CA VAL A 8 14.13 13.42 9.83
C VAL A 8 13.74 11.96 9.66
N TYR A 9 14.15 11.37 8.54
CA TYR A 9 14.11 9.94 8.32
C TYR A 9 15.13 9.28 9.26
N TYR A 10 14.75 9.11 10.53
CA TYR A 10 15.47 8.18 11.39
C TYR A 10 15.19 6.77 10.87
N CYS A 11 16.06 6.27 9.98
CA CYS A 11 16.31 4.83 9.93
C CYS A 11 16.80 4.45 11.33
N ALA A 12 15.90 3.94 12.17
CA ALA A 12 16.28 3.45 13.49
C ALA A 12 17.43 2.46 13.29
N ALA A 13 18.53 2.63 14.03
CA ALA A 13 19.72 1.79 13.93
C ALA A 13 19.42 0.28 14.09
N SER A 14 18.24 -0.08 14.61
CA SER A 14 17.74 -1.46 14.69
C SER A 14 17.45 -2.12 13.35
N ASP A 15 17.26 -1.37 12.26
CA ASP A 15 16.88 -1.91 10.94
C ASP A 15 18.08 -2.36 10.09
N GLN A 16 19.32 -2.14 10.55
CA GLN A 16 20.54 -2.56 9.83
C GLN A 16 20.89 -4.05 9.96
N ARG A 17 20.11 -4.85 10.70
CA ARG A 17 20.41 -6.28 10.91
C ARG A 17 19.89 -7.19 9.80
N THR A 18 19.05 -6.68 8.91
CA THR A 18 18.39 -7.51 7.90
C THR A 18 19.08 -7.32 6.56
N HIS A 19 19.73 -8.37 6.06
CA HIS A 19 20.31 -8.46 4.71
C HIS A 19 19.24 -8.56 3.61
N LYS A 20 18.05 -7.98 3.83
CA LYS A 20 16.90 -8.09 2.92
C LYS A 20 16.45 -6.70 2.52
N ALA A 21 16.23 -6.53 1.22
CA ALA A 21 15.59 -5.36 0.66
C ALA A 21 14.26 -5.74 0.00
N ALA A 22 13.33 -4.80 0.02
CA ALA A 22 12.14 -4.85 -0.82
C ALA A 22 12.42 -4.02 -2.07
N VAL A 23 12.32 -4.64 -3.23
CA VAL A 23 12.53 -4.04 -4.54
C VAL A 23 11.23 -4.14 -5.33
N VAL A 24 10.87 -3.07 -6.02
CA VAL A 24 9.71 -3.04 -6.92
C VAL A 24 10.15 -2.63 -8.32
N ASP A 25 9.57 -3.27 -9.33
CA ASP A 25 9.65 -2.74 -10.69
C ASP A 25 8.51 -1.73 -10.86
N LEU A 26 8.85 -0.44 -10.93
CA LEU A 26 7.85 0.60 -11.09
C LEU A 26 7.26 0.63 -12.51
N ASN A 27 7.90 0.02 -13.50
CA ASN A 27 7.44 0.04 -14.89
C ASN A 27 6.40 -1.06 -15.19
N GLU A 28 6.36 -2.11 -14.38
CA GLU A 28 5.36 -3.16 -14.49
C GLU A 28 4.10 -2.76 -13.70
N ARG A 29 2.95 -2.72 -14.38
CA ARG A 29 1.64 -2.41 -13.74
C ARG A 29 1.34 -3.28 -12.52
N HIS A 30 1.88 -4.49 -12.46
CA HIS A 30 1.67 -5.44 -11.36
C HIS A 30 2.99 -5.90 -10.76
N GLY A 31 4.00 -5.02 -10.76
CA GLY A 31 5.32 -5.30 -10.18
C GLY A 31 5.21 -5.56 -8.68
N GLY A 32 4.92 -6.80 -8.29
CA GLY A 32 4.89 -7.20 -6.90
C GLY A 32 6.26 -6.98 -6.23
N VAL A 33 6.27 -6.72 -4.93
CA VAL A 33 7.52 -6.62 -4.17
C VAL A 33 8.33 -7.90 -4.29
N LYS A 34 9.54 -7.76 -4.84
CA LYS A 34 10.58 -8.76 -4.81
C LYS A 34 11.37 -8.57 -3.51
N VAL A 35 11.48 -9.63 -2.71
CA VAL A 35 12.39 -9.63 -1.56
C VAL A 35 13.72 -10.18 -2.03
N VAL A 36 14.76 -9.34 -2.01
CA VAL A 36 16.11 -9.72 -2.43
C VAL A 36 17.07 -9.67 -1.26
N GLU A 37 18.06 -10.55 -1.28
CA GLU A 37 19.18 -10.44 -0.35
C GLU A 37 20.14 -9.36 -0.84
N VAL A 38 20.52 -8.43 0.03
CA VAL A 38 21.43 -7.33 -0.30
C VAL A 38 22.55 -7.22 0.71
N GLU A 39 23.72 -6.85 0.22
CA GLU A 39 24.77 -6.32 1.06
C GLU A 39 24.31 -4.98 1.65
N LEU A 40 24.68 -4.72 2.90
CA LEU A 40 24.29 -3.48 3.57
C LEU A 40 24.84 -2.29 2.78
N HIS A 41 23.95 -1.54 2.13
CA HIS A 41 24.34 -0.30 1.47
C HIS A 41 24.86 0.68 2.52
N THR A 42 26.08 1.15 2.30
CA THR A 42 26.57 2.33 3.02
C THR A 42 25.69 3.50 2.57
N PRO A 43 25.11 4.29 3.49
CA PRO A 43 24.34 5.47 3.11
C PRO A 43 25.13 6.33 2.11
N PRO A 44 24.50 6.86 1.06
CA PRO A 44 25.17 7.77 0.14
C PRO A 44 25.69 9.00 0.90
N ALA A 45 26.78 9.60 0.41
CA ALA A 45 27.31 10.80 1.02
C ALA A 45 26.28 11.94 0.95
N ASP A 46 26.32 12.87 1.92
CA ASP A 46 25.39 14.02 1.94
C ASP A 46 25.45 14.82 0.63
N SER A 47 26.65 14.97 0.05
CA SER A 47 26.85 15.64 -1.25
C SER A 47 26.10 14.95 -2.40
N ASP A 48 26.00 13.62 -2.38
CA ASP A 48 25.28 12.86 -3.41
C ASP A 48 23.77 13.05 -3.24
N THR A 49 23.30 13.07 -1.99
CA THR A 49 21.89 13.30 -1.66
C THR A 49 21.45 14.71 -2.06
N GLU A 50 22.27 15.73 -1.80
CA GLU A 50 21.98 17.11 -2.23
C GLU A 50 22.01 17.24 -3.76
N ARG A 51 22.94 16.55 -4.44
CA ARG A 51 22.96 16.49 -5.90
C ARG A 51 21.68 15.84 -6.45
N LEU A 52 21.22 14.74 -5.85
CA LEU A 52 19.96 14.08 -6.22
C LEU A 52 18.78 15.04 -6.07
N LYS A 53 18.62 15.69 -4.92
CA LYS A 53 17.56 16.69 -4.69
C LYS A 53 17.59 17.80 -5.74
N ALA A 54 18.77 18.35 -6.02
CA ALA A 54 18.91 19.40 -7.03
C ALA A 54 18.49 18.95 -8.44
N VAL A 55 18.76 17.69 -8.80
CA VAL A 55 18.28 17.11 -10.07
C VAL A 55 16.75 16.95 -10.05
N LEU A 56 16.20 16.35 -9.00
CA LEU A 56 14.75 16.15 -8.85
C LEU A 56 13.99 17.49 -8.95
N THR A 57 14.41 18.49 -8.18
CA THR A 57 13.80 19.83 -8.20
C THR A 57 13.91 20.50 -9.56
N ARG A 58 15.06 20.41 -10.24
CA ARG A 58 15.24 20.98 -11.60
C ARG A 58 14.24 20.41 -12.60
N HIS A 59 13.82 19.16 -12.41
CA HIS A 59 12.90 18.45 -13.28
C HIS A 59 11.45 18.45 -12.76
N GLY A 60 11.12 19.28 -11.76
CA GLY A 60 9.75 19.43 -11.25
C GLY A 60 9.30 18.31 -10.31
N TYR A 61 10.24 17.58 -9.71
CA TYR A 61 9.99 16.63 -8.63
C TYR A 61 10.39 17.29 -7.30
N ASP A 62 9.45 18.02 -6.69
CA ASP A 62 9.68 18.90 -5.54
C ASP A 62 8.67 18.71 -4.40
N SER A 63 8.18 17.48 -4.19
CA SER A 63 7.26 17.16 -3.10
C SER A 63 7.90 16.32 -1.99
N ILE A 64 7.48 15.06 -1.83
CA ILE A 64 7.99 14.13 -0.84
C ILE A 64 9.09 13.31 -1.50
N LEU A 65 10.32 13.37 -0.98
CA LEU A 65 11.51 12.79 -1.62
C LEU A 65 11.34 11.33 -2.09
N VAL A 66 10.73 10.45 -1.29
CA VAL A 66 10.49 9.05 -1.71
C VAL A 66 9.53 8.96 -2.90
N ALA A 67 8.48 9.78 -2.92
CA ALA A 67 7.51 9.85 -4.01
C ALA A 67 8.16 10.46 -5.27
N ASP A 68 9.01 11.48 -5.10
CA ASP A 68 9.77 12.09 -6.18
C ASP A 68 10.72 11.09 -6.84
N ILE A 69 11.47 10.32 -6.04
CA ILE A 69 12.36 9.27 -6.56
C ILE A 69 11.55 8.22 -7.33
N ALA A 70 10.44 7.73 -6.78
CA ALA A 70 9.61 6.73 -7.45
C ALA A 70 9.03 7.26 -8.78
N ARG A 71 8.49 8.48 -8.80
CA ARG A 71 7.97 9.10 -10.02
C ARG A 71 9.06 9.38 -11.04
N PHE A 72 10.27 9.74 -10.58
CA PHE A 72 11.44 9.92 -11.45
C PHE A 72 11.86 8.61 -12.11
N PHE A 73 11.92 7.50 -11.35
CA PHE A 73 12.22 6.17 -11.87
C PHE A 73 11.18 5.70 -12.88
N TYR A 74 9.89 5.91 -12.58
CA TYR A 74 8.78 5.59 -13.45
C TYR A 74 8.85 6.37 -14.77
N ALA A 75 8.97 7.70 -14.70
CA ALA A 75 8.96 8.57 -15.90
C ALA A 75 10.17 8.37 -16.81
N ASN A 76 11.30 7.92 -16.25
CA ASN A 76 12.55 7.73 -16.99
C ASN A 76 12.86 6.24 -17.28
N HIS A 77 11.93 5.32 -16.97
CA HIS A 77 12.09 3.88 -17.21
C HIS A 77 13.40 3.30 -16.66
N LEU A 78 13.74 3.66 -15.42
CA LEU A 78 15.03 3.30 -14.80
C LEU A 78 15.09 1.86 -14.25
N GLY A 79 14.00 1.10 -14.38
CA GLY A 79 13.87 -0.28 -13.90
C GLY A 79 13.50 -0.39 -12.42
N ASP A 80 14.03 -1.44 -11.79
CA ASP A 80 13.81 -1.78 -10.39
C ASP A 80 14.29 -0.66 -9.44
N LEU A 81 13.50 -0.40 -8.39
CA LEU A 81 13.83 0.54 -7.31
C LEU A 81 13.73 -0.18 -5.95
N THR A 82 14.77 -0.07 -5.13
CA THR A 82 14.69 -0.45 -3.72
C THR A 82 13.77 0.50 -2.97
N VAL A 83 12.72 -0.02 -2.35
CA VAL A 83 11.73 0.74 -1.57
C VAL A 83 11.85 0.52 -0.07
N TRP A 84 12.60 -0.49 0.33
CA TRP A 84 13.00 -0.69 1.71
C TRP A 84 14.38 -1.38 1.81
N PRO A 85 15.28 -0.92 2.69
CA PRO A 85 15.19 0.30 3.49
C PRO A 85 15.33 1.56 2.62
N PHE A 86 14.94 2.72 3.17
CA PHE A 86 15.01 4.00 2.44
C PHE A 86 16.45 4.38 2.02
N THR A 87 17.47 3.92 2.75
CA THR A 87 18.87 4.08 2.33
C THR A 87 19.18 3.38 1.01
N GLY A 88 18.53 2.25 0.72
CA GLY A 88 18.60 1.58 -0.58
C GLY A 88 17.97 2.44 -1.68
N THR A 89 16.78 3.01 -1.42
CA THR A 89 16.11 3.95 -2.33
C THR A 89 17.02 5.13 -2.71
N LEU A 90 17.67 5.74 -1.72
CA LEU A 90 18.61 6.83 -1.95
C LEU A 90 19.84 6.39 -2.74
N SER A 91 20.38 5.20 -2.43
CA SER A 91 21.55 4.65 -3.12
C SER A 91 21.26 4.41 -4.60
N ASP A 92 20.13 3.78 -4.91
CA ASP A 92 19.68 3.53 -6.28
C ASP A 92 19.49 4.84 -7.06
N ALA A 93 18.84 5.83 -6.43
CA ALA A 93 18.59 7.12 -7.04
C ALA A 93 19.87 7.93 -7.29
N CYS A 94 20.79 7.97 -6.30
CA CYS A 94 22.09 8.62 -6.48
C CYS A 94 22.90 7.94 -7.58
N ALA A 95 22.92 6.61 -7.61
CA ALA A 95 23.60 5.85 -8.66
C ALA A 95 23.01 6.11 -10.05
N ALA A 96 21.68 6.19 -10.18
CA ALA A 96 21.01 6.54 -11.43
C ALA A 96 21.40 7.96 -11.91
N VAL A 97 21.37 8.95 -11.01
CA VAL A 97 21.78 10.33 -11.31
C VAL A 97 23.26 10.43 -11.69
N ALA A 98 24.13 9.63 -11.05
CA ALA A 98 25.55 9.61 -11.35
C ALA A 98 25.87 8.98 -12.71
N ARG A 99 25.13 7.94 -13.12
CA ARG A 99 25.30 7.26 -14.41
C ARG A 99 24.72 8.02 -15.60
N GLY A 100 23.66 8.81 -15.39
CA GLY A 100 22.93 9.43 -16.48
C GLY A 100 23.66 10.55 -17.22
N SER A 101 23.40 10.66 -18.52
CA SER A 101 24.02 11.63 -19.44
C SER A 101 23.32 13.00 -19.48
N GLY A 102 22.31 13.23 -18.64
CA GLY A 102 21.70 14.55 -18.43
C GLY A 102 20.37 14.81 -19.16
N PHE A 103 19.83 13.86 -19.92
CA PHE A 103 18.50 13.97 -20.55
C PHE A 103 17.43 13.31 -19.70
N TRP A 104 17.06 13.93 -18.59
CA TRP A 104 15.97 13.45 -17.75
C TRP A 104 14.63 14.02 -18.18
N VAL A 105 13.62 13.17 -18.19
CA VAL A 105 12.22 13.54 -18.39
C VAL A 105 11.76 14.35 -17.17
N SER A 106 11.16 15.51 -17.41
CA SER A 106 10.53 16.32 -16.36
C SER A 106 9.26 15.65 -15.84
N ASN A 107 8.90 15.93 -14.59
CA ASN A 107 7.66 15.46 -13.99
C ASN A 107 6.46 15.88 -14.87
N PRO A 108 5.69 14.93 -15.42
CA PRO A 108 4.54 15.24 -16.27
C PRO A 108 3.37 15.85 -15.48
N GLY A 109 3.43 15.85 -14.15
CA GLY A 109 2.40 16.43 -13.28
C GLY A 109 1.19 15.51 -13.04
N ASP A 110 1.08 14.41 -13.78
CA ASP A 110 -0.02 13.44 -13.70
C ASP A 110 0.36 12.13 -13.00
N LEU A 111 1.55 12.03 -12.38
CA LEU A 111 1.96 10.80 -11.68
C LEU A 111 1.57 10.83 -10.20
N VAL A 112 0.90 9.77 -9.77
CA VAL A 112 0.47 9.51 -8.40
C VAL A 112 1.29 8.36 -7.84
N TYR A 113 1.94 8.60 -6.70
CA TYR A 113 2.66 7.58 -5.93
C TYR A 113 1.83 7.14 -4.74
N VAL A 114 1.65 5.83 -4.57
CA VAL A 114 0.86 5.23 -3.50
C VAL A 114 1.70 4.23 -2.71
N GLU A 115 1.59 4.25 -1.38
CA GLU A 115 2.26 3.32 -0.46
C GLU A 115 1.23 2.41 0.24
N PRO A 116 0.98 1.20 -0.29
CA PRO A 116 0.22 0.17 0.41
C PRO A 116 0.89 -0.26 1.72
N VAL A 117 0.10 -0.31 2.79
CA VAL A 117 0.54 -0.66 4.14
C VAL A 117 -0.15 -1.94 4.59
N GLY A 118 0.62 -3.02 4.57
CA GLY A 118 0.23 -4.32 5.11
C GLY A 118 0.15 -4.35 6.64
N PRO A 119 -0.36 -5.46 7.21
CA PRO A 119 -0.25 -5.70 8.64
C PRO A 119 1.23 -5.83 9.05
N GLY A 120 1.65 -5.01 10.01
CA GLY A 120 3.02 -5.01 10.53
C GLY A 120 3.13 -5.77 11.84
N ARG A 121 3.77 -6.93 11.82
CA ARG A 121 4.33 -7.56 13.04
C ARG A 121 5.81 -7.85 12.75
N PRO A 122 6.71 -7.64 13.72
CA PRO A 122 8.08 -8.14 13.59
C PRO A 122 8.04 -9.63 13.28
N THR A 123 8.81 -10.04 12.28
CA THR A 123 9.03 -11.45 11.94
C THR A 123 10.51 -11.75 12.09
N LYS A 124 10.88 -13.03 12.03
CA LYS A 124 12.29 -13.43 11.94
C LYS A 124 12.97 -12.80 10.71
N ASP A 125 12.20 -12.47 9.68
CA ASP A 125 12.66 -12.03 8.38
C ASP A 125 12.79 -10.51 8.23
N GLY A 126 12.36 -9.71 9.21
CA GLY A 126 12.50 -8.26 9.08
C GLY A 126 11.82 -7.41 10.14
N SER A 127 12.08 -6.11 10.06
CA SER A 127 11.44 -5.12 10.92
C SER A 127 9.94 -5.00 10.67
N THR A 128 9.22 -4.35 11.58
CA THR A 128 7.78 -4.06 11.39
C THR A 128 7.53 -3.30 10.10
N ASN A 129 8.40 -2.35 9.73
CA ASN A 129 8.22 -1.52 8.54
C ASN A 129 8.51 -2.28 7.25
N PHE A 130 9.56 -3.12 7.24
CA PHE A 130 9.80 -4.05 6.14
C PHE A 130 8.57 -4.92 5.88
N ASN A 131 8.03 -5.55 6.94
CA ASN A 131 6.87 -6.42 6.83
C ASN A 131 5.62 -5.67 6.36
N LYS A 132 5.41 -4.42 6.79
CA LYS A 132 4.32 -3.57 6.29
C LYS A 132 4.44 -3.31 4.79
N CYS A 133 5.64 -3.00 4.31
CA CYS A 133 5.91 -2.77 2.89
C CYS A 133 5.65 -4.05 2.07
N VAL A 134 6.31 -5.15 2.43
CA VAL A 134 6.20 -6.43 1.69
C VAL A 134 4.77 -6.98 1.72
N ARG A 135 4.12 -6.99 2.88
CA ARG A 135 2.74 -7.48 3.01
C ARG A 135 1.70 -6.51 2.43
N GLY A 136 2.07 -5.25 2.25
CA GLY A 136 1.27 -4.28 1.50
C GLY A 136 1.31 -4.53 0.00
N GLY A 137 2.30 -5.25 -0.51
CA GLY A 137 2.52 -5.39 -1.96
C GLY A 137 3.47 -4.35 -2.55
N GLY A 138 4.00 -3.44 -1.71
CA GLY A 138 4.94 -2.38 -2.09
C GLY A 138 4.30 -1.18 -2.76
N PRO A 139 5.02 -0.06 -2.86
CA PRO A 139 4.48 1.12 -3.49
C PRO A 139 4.41 0.96 -5.01
N PHE A 140 3.54 1.74 -5.61
CA PHE A 140 3.37 1.80 -7.06
C PHE A 140 3.19 3.25 -7.52
N VAL A 141 3.42 3.48 -8.81
CA VAL A 141 3.16 4.76 -9.48
C VAL A 141 2.14 4.54 -10.58
N CYS A 142 1.12 5.40 -10.65
CA CYS A 142 0.10 5.35 -11.69
C CYS A 142 -0.18 6.76 -12.24
N ARG A 143 -0.86 6.83 -13.39
CA ARG A 143 -1.29 8.10 -13.99
C ARG A 143 -2.63 8.56 -13.42
N ALA A 144 -2.77 9.86 -13.26
CA ALA A 144 -3.96 10.54 -12.79
C ALA A 144 -4.99 10.75 -13.93
N ASP A 145 -5.49 9.66 -14.49
CA ASP A 145 -6.56 9.68 -15.49
C ASP A 145 -7.96 9.75 -14.85
N SER A 146 -9.03 9.65 -15.64
CA SER A 146 -10.42 9.67 -15.14
C SER A 146 -10.81 8.44 -14.32
N GLY A 147 -10.02 7.37 -14.37
CA GLY A 147 -10.20 6.13 -13.62
C GLY A 147 -9.20 5.97 -12.48
N LEU A 148 -8.59 7.07 -12.01
CA LEU A 148 -7.54 7.06 -10.98
C LEU A 148 -7.97 6.30 -9.72
N VAL A 149 -9.14 6.61 -9.17
CA VAL A 149 -9.62 5.98 -7.93
C VAL A 149 -9.78 4.47 -8.11
N ARG A 150 -10.43 4.04 -9.20
CA ARG A 150 -10.57 2.63 -9.53
C ARG A 150 -9.21 1.94 -9.71
N THR A 151 -8.28 2.59 -10.40
CA THR A 151 -6.91 2.07 -10.58
C THR A 151 -6.21 1.88 -9.24
N VAL A 152 -6.25 2.89 -8.35
CA VAL A 152 -5.65 2.78 -7.01
C VAL A 152 -6.32 1.68 -6.19
N LEU A 153 -7.65 1.56 -6.19
CA LEU A 153 -8.35 0.50 -5.47
C LEU A 153 -7.99 -0.90 -5.99
N ARG A 154 -7.82 -1.05 -7.31
CA ARG A 154 -7.41 -2.32 -7.93
C ARG A 154 -6.00 -2.70 -7.52
N GLU A 155 -5.03 -1.79 -7.66
CA GLU A 155 -3.64 -2.06 -7.27
C GLU A 155 -3.49 -2.30 -5.76
N MET A 156 -4.38 -1.71 -4.95
CA MET A 156 -4.45 -1.95 -3.51
C MET A 156 -5.17 -3.27 -3.12
N GLY A 157 -5.80 -3.97 -4.09
CA GLY A 157 -6.53 -5.22 -3.89
C GLY A 157 -7.94 -5.08 -3.29
N TYR A 158 -8.55 -3.90 -3.38
CA TYR A 158 -9.94 -3.67 -2.94
C TYR A 158 -10.99 -4.06 -3.99
N ILE A 159 -10.58 -4.24 -5.25
CA ILE A 159 -11.45 -4.69 -6.35
C ILE A 159 -10.65 -5.63 -7.26
N ASP A 160 -11.30 -6.71 -7.70
CA ASP A 160 -10.68 -7.75 -8.55
C ASP A 160 -11.01 -7.54 -10.05
N ASP A 161 -12.11 -6.85 -10.37
CA ASP A 161 -12.68 -6.73 -11.72
C ASP A 161 -13.27 -5.33 -11.96
N ASP A 162 -13.68 -5.03 -13.20
CA ASP A 162 -14.25 -3.75 -13.63
C ASP A 162 -15.76 -3.59 -13.35
N ASP A 163 -16.35 -4.46 -12.55
CA ASP A 163 -17.77 -4.38 -12.17
C ASP A 163 -18.06 -3.18 -11.24
N ASP A 164 -19.06 -2.36 -11.60
CA ASP A 164 -19.48 -1.18 -10.83
C ASP A 164 -20.02 -1.51 -9.44
N VAL A 165 -20.65 -2.67 -9.26
CA VAL A 165 -21.12 -3.12 -7.94
C VAL A 165 -19.91 -3.39 -7.03
N LEU A 166 -18.86 -3.99 -7.57
CA LEU A 166 -17.62 -4.25 -6.84
C LEU A 166 -16.89 -2.94 -6.50
N HIS A 167 -16.97 -1.94 -7.37
CA HIS A 167 -16.38 -0.62 -7.13
C HIS A 167 -16.99 0.07 -5.89
N ALA A 168 -18.32 0.09 -5.77
CA ALA A 168 -18.98 0.71 -4.62
C ALA A 168 -18.65 0.02 -3.28
N GLU A 169 -18.62 -1.32 -3.25
CA GLU A 169 -18.21 -2.08 -2.06
C GLU A 169 -16.72 -1.88 -1.73
N GLY A 170 -15.85 -1.87 -2.74
CA GLY A 170 -14.42 -1.60 -2.60
C GLY A 170 -14.13 -0.21 -2.03
N LEU A 171 -14.84 0.82 -2.50
CA LEU A 171 -14.79 2.19 -1.97
C LEU A 171 -15.18 2.23 -0.49
N GLY A 172 -16.30 1.62 -0.13
CA GLY A 172 -16.77 1.57 1.26
C GLY A 172 -15.77 0.89 2.18
N LEU A 173 -15.22 -0.26 1.76
CA LEU A 173 -14.21 -0.99 2.52
C LEU A 173 -12.90 -0.21 2.64
N PHE A 174 -12.44 0.45 1.57
CA PHE A 174 -11.26 1.32 1.59
C PHE A 174 -11.45 2.44 2.61
N TYR A 175 -12.61 3.10 2.59
CA TYR A 175 -12.94 4.15 3.54
C TYR A 175 -12.92 3.63 4.97
N GLU A 176 -13.57 2.50 5.26
CA GLU A 176 -13.61 1.91 6.60
C GLU A 176 -12.20 1.62 7.14
N LYS A 177 -11.33 0.97 6.34
CA LYS A 177 -9.96 0.62 6.77
C LYS A 177 -9.08 1.84 6.97
N ASN A 178 -9.32 2.91 6.20
CA ASN A 178 -8.53 4.13 6.21
C ASN A 178 -9.23 5.33 6.89
N ARG A 179 -10.36 5.09 7.58
CA ARG A 179 -11.27 6.13 8.08
C ARG A 179 -10.56 7.24 8.84
N LYS A 180 -9.69 6.88 9.80
CA LYS A 180 -8.95 7.87 10.61
C LYS A 180 -8.07 8.79 9.75
N ALA A 181 -7.41 8.27 8.73
CA ALA A 181 -6.56 9.06 7.84
C ALA A 181 -7.41 9.94 6.90
N LEU A 182 -8.50 9.39 6.35
CA LEU A 182 -9.41 10.10 5.45
C LEU A 182 -10.16 11.23 6.16
N LEU A 183 -10.63 11.01 7.39
CA LEU A 183 -11.23 12.07 8.22
C LEU A 183 -10.25 13.22 8.48
N LYS A 184 -8.97 12.91 8.71
CA LYS A 184 -7.92 13.93 8.88
C LYS A 184 -7.69 14.76 7.60
N LEU A 185 -7.97 14.18 6.43
CA LEU A 185 -7.90 14.83 5.13
C LEU A 185 -9.23 15.48 4.71
N GLY A 186 -10.24 15.50 5.59
CA GLY A 186 -11.50 16.20 5.36
C GLY A 186 -12.57 15.40 4.61
N VAL A 187 -12.39 14.09 4.42
CA VAL A 187 -13.45 13.24 3.84
C VAL A 187 -14.61 13.12 4.84
N PRO A 188 -15.87 13.42 4.45
CA PRO A 188 -17.01 13.35 5.36
C PRO A 188 -17.38 11.91 5.74
N GLU A 189 -17.91 11.73 6.95
CA GLU A 189 -18.29 10.39 7.43
C GLU A 189 -19.53 9.80 6.76
N ASN A 190 -20.48 10.65 6.37
CA ASN A 190 -21.79 10.25 5.84
C ASN A 190 -21.94 10.63 4.36
N GLY A 191 -20.89 10.45 3.57
CA GLY A 191 -20.93 10.68 2.12
C GLY A 191 -21.56 9.50 1.37
N ASP A 192 -22.17 9.78 0.22
CA ASP A 192 -22.48 8.75 -0.77
C ASP A 192 -21.20 8.29 -1.51
N SER A 193 -21.30 7.19 -2.26
CA SER A 193 -20.16 6.62 -2.98
C SER A 193 -19.55 7.60 -3.99
N GLU A 194 -20.38 8.40 -4.68
CA GLU A 194 -19.92 9.40 -5.65
C GLU A 194 -19.18 10.56 -4.96
N GLY A 195 -19.69 11.05 -3.83
CA GLY A 195 -19.01 12.04 -3.01
C GLY A 195 -17.68 11.52 -2.50
N LEU A 196 -17.63 10.29 -2.00
CA LEU A 196 -16.40 9.66 -1.54
C LEU A 196 -15.37 9.54 -2.68
N GLU A 197 -15.78 9.07 -3.85
CA GLU A 197 -14.91 8.93 -5.02
C GLU A 197 -14.30 10.27 -5.44
N ARG A 198 -15.10 11.35 -5.49
CA ARG A 198 -14.59 12.70 -5.79
C ARG A 198 -13.55 13.19 -4.77
N HIS A 199 -13.74 12.92 -3.49
CA HIS A 199 -12.75 13.28 -2.47
C HIS A 199 -11.47 12.46 -2.61
N LEU A 200 -11.59 11.15 -2.89
CA LEU A 200 -10.43 10.29 -3.09
C LEU A 200 -9.64 10.69 -4.35
N ASP A 201 -10.30 11.04 -5.45
CA ASP A 201 -9.64 11.54 -6.65
C ASP A 201 -8.81 12.81 -6.33
N ALA A 202 -9.42 13.78 -5.62
CA ALA A 202 -8.72 14.99 -5.19
C ALA A 202 -7.52 14.69 -4.27
N ILE A 203 -7.68 13.76 -3.31
CA ILE A 203 -6.61 13.34 -2.39
C ILE A 203 -5.47 12.66 -3.16
N PHE A 204 -5.78 11.73 -4.08
CA PHE A 204 -4.75 11.01 -4.82
C PHE A 204 -3.98 11.94 -5.77
N ARG A 205 -4.63 12.98 -6.32
CA ARG A 205 -3.96 14.00 -7.13
C ARG A 205 -3.11 14.97 -6.31
N ALA A 206 -3.37 15.10 -5.00
CA ALA A 206 -2.60 15.96 -4.12
C ALA A 206 -1.20 15.39 -3.88
N GLN A 207 -0.19 16.01 -4.51
CA GLN A 207 1.20 15.52 -4.51
C GLN A 207 1.97 15.84 -3.22
N ASP A 208 1.41 16.71 -2.36
CA ASP A 208 1.98 17.15 -1.08
C ASP A 208 1.51 16.30 0.11
N VAL A 209 0.57 15.39 -0.12
CA VAL A 209 0.07 14.46 0.90
C VAL A 209 0.72 13.10 0.74
N ARG A 210 1.22 12.53 1.84
CA ARG A 210 1.75 11.17 1.84
C ARG A 210 0.61 10.16 1.68
N GLN A 211 0.63 9.40 0.59
CA GLN A 211 -0.42 8.45 0.20
C GLN A 211 -0.20 7.05 0.81
N GLN A 212 -0.17 6.96 2.15
CA GLN A 212 -0.05 5.68 2.86
C GLN A 212 -1.41 5.10 3.22
N TRP A 213 -1.78 3.98 2.58
CA TRP A 213 -3.11 3.39 2.72
C TRP A 213 -3.02 1.95 3.17
N LYS A 214 -3.89 1.54 4.09
CA LYS A 214 -3.98 0.14 4.49
C LYS A 214 -4.55 -0.69 3.34
N VAL A 215 -3.99 -1.87 3.13
CA VAL A 215 -4.55 -2.91 2.25
C VAL A 215 -5.69 -3.66 2.93
N PRO A 216 -6.61 -4.30 2.19
CA PRO A 216 -7.63 -5.13 2.78
C PRO A 216 -7.03 -6.38 3.44
N PRO A 217 -7.76 -7.04 4.34
CA PRO A 217 -7.29 -8.28 4.96
C PRO A 217 -7.14 -9.39 3.92
N ARG A 218 -6.09 -10.20 4.07
CA ARG A 218 -5.88 -11.41 3.25
C ARG A 218 -6.67 -12.58 3.81
N ASP A 219 -7.01 -13.51 2.93
CA ASP A 219 -7.77 -14.72 3.26
C ASP A 219 -6.94 -15.84 3.92
N THR A 220 -5.62 -15.69 4.04
CA THR A 220 -4.72 -16.76 4.49
C THR A 220 -5.11 -17.31 5.88
N ASN A 221 -5.28 -16.43 6.87
CA ASN A 221 -5.67 -16.86 8.21
C ASN A 221 -7.15 -17.32 8.27
N LEU A 222 -7.98 -16.76 7.39
CA LEU A 222 -9.39 -17.12 7.28
C LEU A 222 -9.53 -18.56 6.76
N ARG A 223 -8.76 -18.94 5.75
CA ARG A 223 -8.70 -20.31 5.21
C ARG A 223 -8.36 -21.32 6.30
N THR A 224 -7.29 -21.08 7.07
CA THR A 224 -6.91 -21.91 8.22
C THR A 224 -8.06 -22.06 9.22
N HIS A 225 -8.72 -20.95 9.55
CA HIS A 225 -9.84 -20.96 10.49
C HIS A 225 -11.04 -21.77 9.97
N LEU A 226 -11.42 -21.59 8.70
CA LEU A 226 -12.54 -22.31 8.10
C LEU A 226 -12.26 -23.81 7.96
N VAL A 227 -11.00 -24.21 7.74
CA VAL A 227 -10.59 -25.64 7.78
C VAL A 227 -10.73 -26.21 9.19
N GLN A 228 -10.28 -25.49 10.21
CA GLN A 228 -10.42 -25.92 11.60
C GLN A 228 -11.88 -26.09 12.02
N MET A 229 -12.79 -25.28 11.47
CA MET A 229 -14.23 -25.41 11.68
C MET A 229 -14.90 -26.52 10.86
N GLY A 230 -14.18 -27.16 9.93
CA GLY A 230 -14.73 -28.15 9.00
C GLY A 230 -15.65 -27.54 7.92
N LEU A 231 -15.64 -26.22 7.73
CA LEU A 231 -16.40 -25.54 6.69
C LEU A 231 -15.66 -25.53 5.34
N LEU A 232 -14.33 -25.68 5.37
CA LEU A 232 -13.48 -25.78 4.19
C LEU A 232 -12.65 -27.07 4.28
N SER A 233 -12.47 -27.77 3.16
CA SER A 233 -11.75 -29.05 3.13
C SER A 233 -10.23 -28.92 3.22
N SER A 234 -9.67 -27.83 2.70
CA SER A 234 -8.23 -27.57 2.66
C SER A 234 -7.96 -26.07 2.52
N GLU A 235 -6.83 -25.59 3.05
CA GLU A 235 -6.42 -24.19 2.88
C GLU A 235 -6.18 -23.85 1.39
N ALA A 236 -5.81 -24.83 0.58
CA ALA A 236 -5.58 -24.68 -0.86
C ALA A 236 -6.87 -24.81 -1.71
N ALA A 237 -8.05 -24.86 -1.10
CA ALA A 237 -9.31 -24.96 -1.83
C ALA A 237 -9.52 -23.78 -2.80
N PRO A 238 -10.19 -24.00 -3.95
CA PRO A 238 -10.42 -22.95 -4.94
C PRO A 238 -11.30 -21.81 -4.40
N LYS A 239 -11.24 -20.64 -5.05
CA LYS A 239 -11.91 -19.40 -4.61
C LYS A 239 -13.40 -19.62 -4.38
N GLU A 240 -14.07 -20.36 -5.27
CA GLU A 240 -15.51 -20.63 -5.22
C GLU A 240 -15.90 -21.43 -3.97
N ALA A 241 -15.09 -22.45 -3.61
CA ALA A 241 -15.32 -23.24 -2.41
C ALA A 241 -15.10 -22.41 -1.14
N LEU A 242 -14.08 -21.54 -1.14
CA LEU A 242 -13.85 -20.60 -0.05
C LEU A 242 -14.99 -19.61 0.11
N GLU A 243 -15.51 -19.04 -0.98
CA GLU A 243 -16.67 -18.14 -0.94
C GLU A 243 -17.91 -18.81 -0.35
N GLN A 244 -18.19 -20.05 -0.75
CA GLN A 244 -19.30 -20.83 -0.18
C GLN A 244 -19.10 -21.04 1.33
N ALA A 245 -17.89 -21.41 1.75
CA ALA A 245 -17.56 -21.58 3.16
C ALA A 245 -17.68 -20.27 3.97
N MET A 246 -17.25 -19.13 3.41
CA MET A 246 -17.41 -17.81 4.02
C MET A 246 -18.89 -17.43 4.20
N ARG A 247 -19.72 -17.65 3.16
CA ARG A 247 -21.16 -17.37 3.24
C ARG A 247 -21.84 -18.28 4.25
N ALA A 248 -21.47 -19.56 4.33
CA ALA A 248 -21.96 -20.48 5.35
C ALA A 248 -21.56 -20.05 6.77
N PHE A 249 -20.30 -19.64 6.95
CA PHE A 249 -19.78 -19.11 8.22
C PHE A 249 -20.56 -17.87 8.69
N LEU A 250 -20.82 -16.92 7.77
CA LEU A 250 -21.57 -15.70 8.09
C LEU A 250 -23.07 -15.96 8.30
N GLY A 251 -23.67 -16.88 7.54
CA GLY A 251 -25.09 -17.23 7.61
C GLY A 251 -25.51 -17.89 8.93
N GLY A 252 -24.56 -18.46 9.67
CA GLY A 252 -24.79 -18.98 11.02
C GLY A 252 -24.90 -17.90 12.12
N THR A 253 -24.66 -16.62 11.79
CA THR A 253 -24.68 -15.53 12.78
C THR A 253 -26.03 -14.79 12.75
N ALA A 254 -26.51 -14.34 13.92
CA ALA A 254 -27.77 -13.62 14.06
C ALA A 254 -27.76 -12.22 13.41
N ASP A 255 -26.61 -11.75 12.97
CA ASP A 255 -26.37 -10.39 12.43
C ASP A 255 -26.20 -10.42 10.90
N ALA A 256 -27.05 -11.20 10.24
CA ALA A 256 -27.02 -11.43 8.79
C ALA A 256 -27.56 -10.24 7.99
N GLY A 257 -27.10 -9.02 8.29
CA GLY A 257 -27.25 -7.88 7.39
C GLY A 257 -26.74 -8.22 5.97
N ARG A 258 -27.12 -7.42 4.96
CA ARG A 258 -26.86 -7.69 3.52
C ARG A 258 -25.48 -8.33 3.28
N MET A 259 -25.48 -9.52 2.67
CA MET A 259 -24.24 -10.25 2.36
C MET A 259 -23.41 -9.46 1.34
N PRO A 260 -22.10 -9.23 1.56
CA PRO A 260 -21.24 -8.59 0.58
C PRO A 260 -21.19 -9.42 -0.71
N VAL A 261 -21.16 -8.73 -1.85
CA VAL A 261 -21.03 -9.37 -3.17
C VAL A 261 -19.55 -9.57 -3.50
N ALA A 262 -18.71 -8.57 -3.19
CA ALA A 262 -17.29 -8.60 -3.45
C ALA A 262 -16.56 -9.60 -2.55
N TYR A 263 -15.68 -10.39 -3.17
CA TYR A 263 -14.85 -11.38 -2.49
C TYR A 263 -14.07 -10.76 -1.31
N VAL A 264 -13.39 -9.64 -1.54
CA VAL A 264 -12.58 -8.99 -0.50
C VAL A 264 -13.42 -8.44 0.65
N ALA A 265 -14.65 -8.00 0.38
CA ALA A 265 -15.59 -7.55 1.41
C ALA A 265 -16.10 -8.73 2.24
N LEU A 266 -16.34 -9.90 1.62
CA LEU A 266 -16.62 -11.15 2.34
C LEU A 266 -15.46 -11.52 3.27
N VAL A 267 -14.22 -11.53 2.76
CA VAL A 267 -13.02 -11.81 3.57
C VAL A 267 -12.93 -10.85 4.75
N ALA A 268 -13.11 -9.55 4.51
CA ALA A 268 -13.05 -8.54 5.55
C ALA A 268 -14.10 -8.76 6.65
N ARG A 269 -15.34 -9.05 6.28
CA ARG A 269 -16.42 -9.32 7.23
C ARG A 269 -16.20 -10.60 8.03
N CYS A 270 -15.73 -11.67 7.41
CA CYS A 270 -15.37 -12.89 8.13
C CYS A 270 -14.23 -12.65 9.12
N VAL A 271 -13.17 -11.95 8.71
CA VAL A 271 -12.03 -11.62 9.58
C VAL A 271 -12.48 -10.74 10.75
N GLU A 272 -13.35 -9.76 10.52
CA GLU A 272 -13.93 -8.96 11.60
C GLU A 272 -14.73 -9.81 12.58
N GLN A 273 -15.57 -10.72 12.10
CA GLN A 273 -16.34 -11.63 12.95
C GLN A 273 -15.44 -12.58 13.77
N ILE A 274 -14.35 -13.08 13.18
CA ILE A 274 -13.36 -13.90 13.90
C ILE A 274 -12.70 -13.07 15.00
N ASN A 275 -12.23 -11.87 14.66
CA ASN A 275 -11.58 -10.98 15.63
C ASN A 275 -12.53 -10.51 16.72
N SER A 276 -13.81 -10.31 16.39
CA SER A 276 -14.82 -9.96 17.38
C SER A 276 -15.08 -11.12 18.31
N ASN A 277 -15.02 -12.37 17.86
CA ASN A 277 -15.23 -13.54 18.71
C ASN A 277 -14.01 -13.95 19.57
N ASP A 278 -12.80 -13.52 19.22
CA ASP A 278 -11.57 -13.81 19.98
C ASP A 278 -11.31 -12.78 21.10
N PRO A 279 -11.44 -13.15 22.39
CA PRO A 279 -11.22 -12.23 23.52
C PRO A 279 -9.79 -11.68 23.55
N THR A 280 -8.79 -12.46 23.10
CA THR A 280 -7.37 -12.08 23.17
C THR A 280 -7.01 -10.96 22.19
N LEU A 281 -7.82 -10.78 21.14
CA LEU A 281 -7.66 -9.71 20.16
C LEU A 281 -8.41 -8.43 20.58
N ARG A 282 -9.49 -8.55 21.37
CA ARG A 282 -10.25 -7.39 21.88
C ARG A 282 -9.42 -6.50 22.80
N GLU A 283 -8.55 -7.08 23.63
CA GLU A 283 -7.74 -6.31 24.60
C GLU A 283 -6.64 -5.47 23.93
N LYS A 284 -6.14 -5.89 22.76
CA LYS A 284 -5.07 -5.19 22.04
C LYS A 284 -5.53 -3.96 21.26
N GLY A 285 -6.83 -3.81 21.00
CA GLY A 285 -7.39 -2.67 20.27
C GLY A 285 -7.62 -1.40 21.10
N LYS A 286 -7.44 -1.47 22.43
CA LYS A 286 -7.69 -0.35 23.36
C LYS A 286 -6.41 0.37 23.83
N ALA A 287 -5.24 -0.03 23.36
CA ALA A 287 -3.94 0.57 23.66
C ALA A 287 -3.43 1.38 22.46
#